data_AF-A0A957XN79-F1
#
_entry.id   AF-A0A957XN79-F1
#
_cell.length_a   1.000
_cell.length_b   1.000
_cell.length_c   1.000
_cell.angle_alpha   90.00
_cell.angle_beta   90.00
_cell.angle_gamma   90.00
#
_symmetry.space_group_name_H-M   'P 1'
#
loop_
_entity.id
_entity.type
_entity.pdbx_description
1 polymer ?
#
loop_
_entity_poly.entity_id
_entity_poly.type
_entity_poly.pdbx_seq_one_letter_code
_entity_poly.pdbx_strand_id
1 'polypeptide(L)'
;MTRTRLLRIERGALLLLVLLYIIIGYAHTRLAPLTTGPDELAHYEYVNFIANQGHLPLTTAERQQAAYKSDQPPLYHLITSLPAALVDIDGPPHLKRYSDNERRPLIEQTRHAWGLHNTEDEVPPYRGEILRWHIGRWMSILFGAATVVVTYGIARGIPFLAAVRQSDPVSGFSTQSQLTQLSLALTTAAVVAFIPRF
;
A
#
# COMPACT_ATOMS: atom_id res chain seq x y z
N MET A 1 32.36 -18.99 7.43
CA MET A 1 31.02 -18.81 8.02
C MET A 1 30.12 -19.93 7.48
N THR A 2 29.39 -20.68 8.31
CA THR A 2 28.57 -21.81 7.83
C THR A 2 27.33 -21.32 7.07
N ARG A 3 26.91 -22.04 6.02
CA ARG A 3 25.74 -21.72 5.19
C ARG A 3 24.47 -21.46 6.02
N THR A 4 24.29 -22.18 7.13
CA THR A 4 23.19 -22.00 8.08
C THR A 4 23.21 -20.65 8.80
N ARG A 5 24.38 -20.08 9.12
CA ARG A 5 24.49 -18.75 9.74
C ARG A 5 24.11 -17.64 8.78
N LEU A 6 24.51 -17.73 7.50
CA LEU A 6 24.16 -16.75 6.47
C LEU A 6 22.65 -16.70 6.26
N LEU A 7 21.99 -17.86 6.09
CA LEU A 7 20.54 -17.96 5.96
C LEU A 7 19.78 -17.34 7.15
N ARG A 8 20.30 -17.47 8.37
CA ARG A 8 19.68 -16.90 9.57
C ARG A 8 19.78 -15.37 9.58
N ILE A 9 20.94 -14.82 9.20
CA ILE A 9 21.15 -13.37 9.10
C ILE A 9 20.25 -12.77 8.02
N GLU A 10 20.16 -13.41 6.86
CA GLU A 10 19.31 -12.98 5.75
C GLU A 10 17.84 -12.91 6.15
N ARG A 11 17.32 -13.96 6.78
CA ARG A 11 15.93 -14.00 7.28
C ARG A 11 15.70 -12.92 8.32
N GLY A 12 16.66 -12.69 9.21
CA GLY A 12 16.61 -11.61 10.18
C GLY A 12 16.58 -10.22 9.54
N ALA A 13 17.42 -9.99 8.53
CA ALA A 13 17.47 -8.72 7.81
C ALA A 13 16.20 -8.46 7.00
N LEU A 14 15.66 -9.47 6.31
CA LEU A 14 14.39 -9.36 5.61
C LEU A 14 13.24 -9.07 6.58
N LEU A 15 13.17 -9.79 7.69
CA LEU A 15 12.15 -9.58 8.72
C LEU A 15 12.24 -8.17 9.31
N LEU A 16 13.46 -7.69 9.60
CA LEU A 16 13.68 -6.33 10.07
C LEU A 16 13.21 -5.29 9.04
N LEU A 17 13.51 -5.49 7.76
CA LEU A 17 13.11 -4.58 6.69
C LEU A 17 11.58 -4.54 6.54
N VAL A 18 10.92 -5.70 6.53
CA VAL A 18 9.45 -5.79 6.48
C VAL A 18 8.81 -5.14 7.71
N LEU A 19 9.36 -5.38 8.92
CA LEU A 19 8.86 -4.73 10.14
C LEU A 19 9.03 -3.21 10.08
N LEU A 20 10.18 -2.72 9.63
CA LEU A 20 10.43 -1.29 9.48
C LEU A 20 9.46 -0.66 8.48
N TYR A 21 9.21 -1.32 7.34
CA TYR A 21 8.23 -0.90 6.35
C TYR A 21 6.82 -0.80 6.96
N ILE A 22 6.37 -1.83 7.69
CA ILE A 22 5.06 -1.83 8.34
C ILE A 22 4.97 -0.75 9.42
N ILE A 23 6.02 -0.53 10.22
CA ILE A 23 6.05 0.51 11.26
C ILE A 23 5.94 1.90 10.64
N ILE A 24 6.69 2.16 9.56
CA ILE A 24 6.64 3.44 8.85
C ILE A 24 5.28 3.63 8.19
N GLY A 25 4.75 2.61 7.52
CA GLY A 25 3.40 2.64 6.93
C GLY A 25 2.32 2.86 7.99
N TYR A 26 2.46 2.22 9.16
CA TYR A 26 1.58 2.45 10.29
C TYR A 26 1.66 3.89 10.79
N ALA A 27 2.87 4.43 10.99
CA ALA A 27 3.04 5.83 11.37
C ALA A 27 2.42 6.78 10.32
N HIS A 28 2.56 6.47 9.03
CA HIS A 28 1.94 7.24 7.96
C HIS A 28 0.41 7.22 8.07
N THR A 29 -0.23 6.06 8.24
CA THR A 29 -1.69 6.01 8.39
C THR A 29 -2.19 6.77 9.61
N ARG A 30 -1.35 6.97 10.63
CA ARG A 30 -1.70 7.65 11.88
C ARG A 30 -1.51 9.17 11.81
N LEU A 31 -0.47 9.61 11.13
CA LEU A 31 -0.01 11.00 11.15
C LEU A 31 -0.44 11.80 9.92
N ALA A 32 -0.59 11.14 8.77
CA ALA A 32 -1.02 11.81 7.55
C ALA A 32 -2.55 11.99 7.57
N PRO A 33 -3.07 13.21 7.42
CA PRO A 33 -4.50 13.44 7.23
C PRO A 33 -5.05 12.62 6.05
N LEU A 34 -6.33 12.30 6.08
CA LEU A 34 -6.97 11.69 4.91
C LEU A 34 -6.85 12.62 3.70
N THR A 35 -6.70 12.05 2.50
CA THR A 35 -6.50 12.78 1.22
C THR A 35 -5.14 13.45 1.05
N THR A 36 -4.15 13.08 1.87
CA THR A 36 -2.76 13.50 1.65
C THR A 36 -2.22 12.90 0.35
N GLY A 37 -2.57 11.65 0.05
CA GLY A 37 -2.28 11.03 -1.24
C GLY A 37 -3.19 11.61 -2.32
N PRO A 38 -2.66 12.04 -3.49
CA PRO A 38 -3.47 12.71 -4.51
C PRO A 38 -4.59 11.82 -5.04
N ASP A 39 -4.36 10.51 -5.15
CA ASP A 39 -5.37 9.59 -5.67
C ASP A 39 -6.16 8.86 -4.56
N GLU A 40 -5.86 9.14 -3.28
CA GLU A 40 -6.35 8.37 -2.13
C GLU A 40 -7.88 8.34 -2.06
N LEU A 41 -8.52 9.50 -2.26
CA LEU A 41 -9.98 9.61 -2.30
C LEU A 41 -10.58 8.79 -3.43
N ALA A 42 -10.01 8.87 -4.63
CA ALA A 42 -10.58 8.19 -5.80
C ALA A 42 -10.53 6.67 -5.66
N HIS A 43 -9.45 6.13 -5.10
CA HIS A 43 -9.39 4.71 -4.82
C HIS A 43 -10.30 4.31 -3.65
N TYR A 44 -10.43 5.16 -2.62
CA TYR A 44 -11.39 4.93 -1.54
C TYR A 44 -12.82 4.85 -2.06
N GLU A 45 -13.27 5.81 -2.88
CA GLU A 45 -14.62 5.80 -3.46
C GLU A 45 -14.86 4.56 -4.32
N TYR A 46 -13.85 4.11 -5.07
CA TYR A 46 -13.99 2.88 -5.86
C TYR A 46 -14.13 1.63 -4.95
N VAL A 47 -13.30 1.50 -3.90
CA VAL A 47 -13.45 0.43 -2.90
C VAL A 47 -14.82 0.51 -2.23
N ASN A 48 -15.26 1.71 -1.86
CA ASN A 48 -16.55 1.97 -1.21
C ASN A 48 -17.72 1.56 -2.13
N PHE A 49 -17.64 1.89 -3.42
CA PHE A 49 -18.62 1.45 -4.41
C PHE A 49 -18.73 -0.08 -4.46
N ILE A 50 -17.61 -0.79 -4.61
CA ILE A 50 -17.61 -2.26 -4.68
C ILE A 50 -18.12 -2.85 -3.37
N ALA A 51 -17.69 -2.31 -2.22
CA ALA A 51 -18.11 -2.79 -0.90
C ALA A 51 -19.62 -2.64 -0.69
N ASN A 52 -20.23 -1.57 -1.21
CA ASN A 52 -21.66 -1.31 -1.08
C ASN A 52 -22.51 -2.06 -2.11
N GLN A 53 -22.05 -2.13 -3.36
CA GLN A 53 -22.82 -2.75 -4.47
C GLN A 53 -22.57 -4.26 -4.60
N GLY A 54 -21.44 -4.76 -4.10
CA GLY A 54 -21.04 -6.16 -4.25
C GLY A 54 -20.58 -6.55 -5.66
N HIS A 55 -20.41 -5.59 -6.57
CA HIS A 55 -19.94 -5.82 -7.92
C HIS A 55 -19.08 -4.66 -8.44
N LEU A 56 -18.39 -4.89 -9.57
CA LEU A 56 -17.66 -3.85 -10.29
C LEU A 56 -18.62 -2.90 -11.02
N PRO A 57 -18.22 -1.65 -11.28
CA PRO A 57 -19.03 -0.71 -12.06
C PRO A 57 -19.15 -1.19 -13.51
N LEU A 58 -20.37 -1.52 -13.91
CA LEU A 58 -20.75 -2.05 -15.21
C LEU A 58 -21.18 -0.95 -16.18
N THR A 59 -21.70 0.16 -15.66
CA THR A 59 -22.21 1.29 -16.47
C THR A 59 -21.33 2.53 -16.36
N THR A 60 -21.45 3.46 -17.32
CA THR A 60 -20.77 4.76 -17.26
C THR A 60 -21.20 5.57 -16.03
N ALA A 61 -22.48 5.48 -15.63
CA ALA A 61 -22.99 6.16 -14.44
C ALA A 61 -22.34 5.60 -13.16
N GLU A 62 -22.23 4.28 -13.05
CA GLU A 62 -21.56 3.63 -11.92
C GLU A 62 -20.07 3.95 -11.88
N ARG A 63 -19.39 4.03 -13.04
CA ARG A 63 -17.99 4.45 -13.11
C ARG A 63 -17.78 5.88 -12.63
N GLN A 64 -18.71 6.79 -12.95
CA GLN A 64 -18.68 8.16 -12.43
C GLN A 64 -18.89 8.18 -10.91
N GLN A 65 -19.77 7.33 -10.38
CA GLN A 65 -19.99 7.18 -8.95
C GLN A 65 -18.76 6.60 -8.22
N ALA A 66 -18.09 5.62 -8.82
CA ALA A 66 -16.88 4.97 -8.29
C ALA A 66 -15.59 5.80 -8.46
N ALA A 67 -15.72 7.11 -8.74
CA ALA A 67 -14.65 8.05 -9.03
C ALA A 67 -13.82 7.76 -10.30
N TYR A 68 -12.96 8.70 -10.67
CA TYR A 68 -12.21 8.68 -11.93
C TYR A 68 -11.20 7.53 -12.06
N LYS A 69 -10.85 6.86 -10.95
CA LYS A 69 -9.95 5.68 -10.94
C LYS A 69 -10.68 4.36 -11.17
N SER A 70 -11.98 4.38 -11.44
CA SER A 70 -12.78 3.19 -11.77
C SER A 70 -12.39 2.53 -13.09
N ASP A 71 -11.52 3.18 -13.88
CA ASP A 71 -10.91 2.65 -15.09
C ASP A 71 -9.69 1.74 -14.82
N GLN A 72 -9.13 1.77 -13.60
CA GLN A 72 -7.97 0.99 -13.25
C GLN A 72 -8.27 -0.52 -13.13
N PRO A 73 -7.25 -1.38 -13.26
CA PRO A 73 -7.39 -2.82 -13.04
C PRO A 73 -8.00 -3.13 -11.65
N PRO A 74 -9.07 -3.94 -11.58
CA PRO A 74 -9.94 -3.98 -10.40
C PRO A 74 -9.41 -4.84 -9.25
N LEU A 75 -8.33 -5.60 -9.44
CA LEU A 75 -7.91 -6.63 -8.48
C LEU A 75 -7.66 -6.08 -7.08
N TYR A 76 -6.96 -4.94 -7.00
CA TYR A 76 -6.68 -4.29 -5.71
C TYR A 76 -7.98 -3.87 -5.02
N HIS A 77 -8.88 -3.22 -5.76
CA HIS A 77 -10.13 -2.70 -5.20
C HIS A 77 -11.09 -3.81 -4.80
N LEU A 78 -11.15 -4.90 -5.56
CA LEU A 78 -11.90 -6.10 -5.21
C LEU A 78 -11.41 -6.70 -3.89
N ILE A 79 -10.12 -6.97 -3.76
CA ILE A 79 -9.57 -7.58 -2.53
C ILE A 79 -9.76 -6.63 -1.33
N THR A 80 -9.53 -5.33 -1.52
CA THR A 80 -9.68 -4.32 -0.47
C THR A 80 -11.15 -4.11 -0.06
N SER A 81 -12.09 -4.30 -0.99
CA SER A 81 -13.53 -4.18 -0.71
C SER A 81 -14.06 -5.27 0.22
N LEU A 82 -13.44 -6.45 0.24
CA LEU A 82 -13.87 -7.58 1.08
C LEU A 82 -13.87 -7.25 2.58
N PRO A 83 -12.74 -6.81 3.19
CA PRO A 83 -12.76 -6.36 4.57
C PRO A 83 -13.51 -5.04 4.75
N ALA A 84 -13.52 -4.16 3.75
CA ALA A 84 -14.23 -2.88 3.81
C ALA A 84 -15.77 -3.05 3.93
N ALA A 85 -16.34 -4.06 3.26
CA ALA A 85 -17.76 -4.38 3.28
C ALA A 85 -18.25 -4.86 4.67
N LEU A 86 -17.34 -5.29 5.55
CA LEU A 86 -17.68 -5.68 6.93
C LEU A 86 -17.88 -4.47 7.86
N VAL A 87 -17.51 -3.27 7.42
CA VAL A 87 -17.66 -2.05 8.19
C VAL A 87 -19.00 -1.40 7.86
N ASP A 88 -19.86 -1.23 8.86
CA ASP A 88 -21.05 -0.40 8.73
C ASP A 88 -20.65 1.08 8.62
N ILE A 89 -21.11 1.74 7.56
CA ILE A 89 -20.84 3.16 7.28
C ILE A 89 -22.11 4.03 7.26
N ASP A 90 -23.28 3.45 7.56
CA ASP A 90 -24.55 4.18 7.58
C ASP A 90 -24.64 5.08 8.83
N GLY A 91 -23.91 4.73 9.88
CA GLY A 91 -23.78 5.54 11.10
C GLY A 91 -22.57 6.51 11.07
N PRO A 92 -22.60 7.57 11.90
CA PRO A 92 -21.46 8.47 12.05
C PRO A 92 -20.22 7.74 12.61
N PRO A 93 -19.00 8.20 12.30
CA PRO A 93 -18.68 9.41 11.55
C PRO A 93 -18.66 9.19 10.03
N HIS A 94 -19.13 10.21 9.30
CA HIS A 94 -19.01 10.34 7.85
C HIS A 94 -17.92 11.36 7.48
N LEU A 95 -17.33 11.18 6.30
CA LEU A 95 -16.40 12.14 5.71
C LEU A 95 -17.09 13.49 5.53
N LYS A 96 -16.36 14.58 5.83
CA LYS A 96 -16.88 15.93 5.74
C LYS A 96 -16.57 16.52 4.37
N ARG A 97 -17.35 16.14 3.35
CA ARG A 97 -17.17 16.67 1.98
C ARG A 97 -17.68 18.11 1.91
N TYR A 98 -17.08 18.96 1.08
CA TYR A 98 -17.55 20.33 0.87
C TYR A 98 -18.95 20.37 0.26
N SER A 99 -19.27 19.38 -0.56
CA SER A 99 -20.58 19.26 -1.22
C SER A 99 -21.73 19.01 -0.26
N ASP A 100 -21.49 18.47 0.95
CA ASP A 100 -22.59 18.11 1.84
C ASP A 100 -23.27 19.32 2.47
N ASN A 101 -22.62 20.49 2.46
CA ASN A 101 -23.17 21.71 3.04
C ASN A 101 -22.65 22.95 2.33
N GLU A 102 -23.56 23.79 1.85
CA GLU A 102 -23.29 25.06 1.16
C GLU A 102 -22.38 26.03 1.92
N ARG A 103 -22.29 25.91 3.25
CA ARG A 103 -21.43 26.76 4.09
C ARG A 103 -19.99 26.25 4.21
N ARG A 104 -19.74 24.95 3.99
CA ARG A 104 -18.38 24.36 4.06
C ARG A 104 -17.39 24.90 3.02
N PRO A 105 -17.78 25.23 1.77
CA PRO A 105 -16.84 25.84 0.82
C PRO A 105 -16.49 27.30 1.14
N LEU A 106 -17.18 27.96 2.09
CA LEU A 106 -16.88 29.33 2.52
C LEU A 106 -15.69 29.40 3.51
N ILE A 107 -15.20 28.25 3.98
CA ILE A 107 -14.04 28.17 4.87
C ILE A 107 -12.77 28.22 4.00
N GLU A 108 -12.23 29.42 3.77
CA GLU A 108 -11.13 29.64 2.83
C GLU A 108 -9.81 28.98 3.24
N GLN A 109 -9.56 28.80 4.55
CA GLN A 109 -8.25 28.37 5.07
C GLN A 109 -7.97 26.86 4.99
N THR A 110 -8.99 26.01 4.75
CA THR A 110 -8.84 24.55 4.86
C THR A 110 -9.10 23.81 3.56
N ARG A 111 -9.08 24.51 2.41
CA ARG A 111 -9.47 23.93 1.12
C ARG A 111 -8.43 22.92 0.61
N HIS A 112 -8.48 21.69 1.11
CA HIS A 112 -7.77 20.54 0.52
C HIS A 112 -8.22 20.35 -0.94
N ALA A 113 -7.27 19.97 -1.81
CA ALA A 113 -7.47 19.86 -3.25
C ALA A 113 -8.63 18.93 -3.66
N TRP A 114 -9.02 18.01 -2.76
CA TRP A 114 -10.00 16.96 -3.01
C TRP A 114 -11.36 17.17 -2.33
N GLY A 115 -11.59 18.33 -1.73
CA GLY A 115 -12.95 18.67 -1.31
C GLY A 115 -13.38 18.11 0.05
N LEU A 116 -12.45 17.68 0.92
CA LEU A 116 -12.72 17.17 2.26
C LEU A 116 -12.14 18.07 3.34
N HIS A 117 -12.88 18.24 4.44
CA HIS A 117 -12.34 18.78 5.69
C HIS A 117 -11.82 17.64 6.56
N ASN A 118 -10.55 17.71 6.94
CA ASN A 118 -10.01 16.83 7.97
C ASN A 118 -10.52 17.25 9.34
N THR A 119 -10.98 16.29 10.14
CA THR A 119 -11.59 16.54 11.46
C THR A 119 -11.04 15.56 12.51
N GLU A 120 -11.38 15.77 13.77
CA GLU A 120 -11.08 14.88 14.88
C GLU A 120 -11.62 13.45 14.72
N ASP A 121 -12.57 13.23 13.80
CA ASP A 121 -13.05 11.91 13.41
C ASP A 121 -11.93 11.00 12.84
N GLU A 122 -10.82 11.61 12.35
CA GLU A 122 -9.62 10.91 11.86
C GLU A 122 -8.67 10.46 12.98
N VAL A 123 -9.00 10.74 14.23
CA VAL A 123 -8.25 10.29 15.42
C VAL A 123 -8.88 8.98 15.92
N PRO A 124 -8.11 7.99 16.39
CA PRO A 124 -8.69 6.74 16.87
C PRO A 124 -9.55 6.96 18.13
N PRO A 125 -10.51 6.07 18.40
CA PRO A 125 -10.81 4.83 17.67
C PRO A 125 -11.58 5.09 16.37
N TYR A 126 -11.08 4.53 15.26
CA TYR A 126 -11.71 4.68 13.94
C TYR A 126 -13.06 3.96 13.89
N ARG A 127 -14.06 4.62 13.32
CA ARG A 127 -15.43 4.09 13.17
C ARG A 127 -16.00 4.49 11.82
N GLY A 128 -17.07 3.82 11.41
CA GLY A 128 -17.84 4.19 10.23
C GLY A 128 -16.97 4.31 8.98
N GLU A 129 -17.19 5.40 8.25
CA GLU A 129 -16.52 5.68 6.98
C GLU A 129 -14.99 5.81 7.13
N ILE A 130 -14.54 6.39 8.25
CA ILE A 130 -13.11 6.56 8.55
C ILE A 130 -12.42 5.22 8.76
N LEU A 131 -13.06 4.27 9.45
CA LEU A 131 -12.50 2.92 9.62
C LEU A 131 -12.35 2.22 8.26
N ARG A 132 -13.35 2.34 7.40
CA ARG A 132 -13.30 1.78 6.03
C ARG A 132 -12.15 2.37 5.23
N TRP A 133 -11.87 3.66 5.38
CA TRP A 133 -10.70 4.29 4.77
C TRP A 133 -9.38 3.70 5.28
N HIS A 134 -9.24 3.54 6.60
CA HIS A 134 -8.04 2.95 7.20
C HIS A 134 -7.80 1.50 6.76
N ILE A 135 -8.85 0.74 6.45
CA ILE A 135 -8.69 -0.59 5.84
C ILE A 135 -7.94 -0.48 4.51
N GLY A 136 -8.28 0.50 3.66
CA GLY A 136 -7.55 0.77 2.41
C GLY A 136 -6.06 1.03 2.65
N ARG A 137 -5.73 1.90 3.61
CA ARG A 137 -4.33 2.16 3.99
C ARG A 137 -3.60 0.90 4.46
N TRP A 138 -4.25 0.09 5.31
CA TRP A 138 -3.67 -1.17 5.77
C TRP A 138 -3.46 -2.18 4.65
N MET A 139 -4.40 -2.29 3.71
CA MET A 139 -4.25 -3.16 2.55
C MET A 139 -3.05 -2.74 1.69
N SER A 140 -2.87 -1.45 1.42
CA SER A 140 -1.69 -0.94 0.72
C SER A 140 -0.39 -1.29 1.42
N ILE A 141 -0.33 -1.17 2.76
CA ILE A 141 0.83 -1.58 3.56
C ILE A 141 1.08 -3.09 3.42
N LEU A 142 0.04 -3.92 3.49
CA LEU A 142 0.19 -5.37 3.34
C LEU A 142 0.70 -5.76 1.95
N PHE A 143 0.17 -5.14 0.88
CA PHE A 143 0.63 -5.38 -0.48
C PHE A 143 2.07 -4.89 -0.71
N GLY A 144 2.44 -3.74 -0.14
CA GLY A 144 3.82 -3.26 -0.19
C GLY A 144 4.79 -4.18 0.55
N ALA A 145 4.41 -4.67 1.74
CA ALA A 145 5.18 -5.66 2.49
C ALA A 145 5.31 -6.98 1.71
N ALA A 146 4.24 -7.45 1.08
CA ALA A 146 4.28 -8.64 0.22
C ALA A 146 5.21 -8.41 -0.99
N THR A 147 5.17 -7.22 -1.59
CA THR A 147 6.04 -6.85 -2.72
C THR A 147 7.51 -6.89 -2.33
N VAL A 148 7.86 -6.41 -1.12
CA VAL A 148 9.22 -6.53 -0.57
C VAL A 148 9.66 -7.99 -0.48
N VAL A 149 8.81 -8.86 0.10
CA VAL A 149 9.11 -10.29 0.26
C VAL A 149 9.27 -10.99 -1.08
N VAL A 150 8.37 -10.74 -2.03
CA VAL A 150 8.41 -11.32 -3.38
C VAL A 150 9.63 -10.83 -4.14
N THR A 151 9.94 -9.53 -4.10
CA THR A 151 11.12 -8.95 -4.76
C THR A 151 12.41 -9.56 -4.21
N TYR A 152 12.49 -9.72 -2.88
CA TYR A 152 13.61 -10.42 -2.24
C TYR A 152 13.71 -11.87 -2.73
N GLY A 153 12.58 -12.59 -2.78
CA GLY A 153 12.53 -13.98 -3.27
C GLY A 153 12.99 -14.12 -4.72
N ILE A 154 12.52 -13.22 -5.59
CA ILE A 154 12.93 -13.14 -7.00
C ILE A 154 14.43 -12.86 -7.10
N ALA A 155 14.93 -11.81 -6.46
CA ALA A 155 16.33 -11.42 -6.58
C ALA A 155 17.28 -12.45 -5.97
N ARG A 156 16.84 -13.20 -4.95
CA ARG A 156 17.55 -14.38 -4.43
C ARG A 156 17.54 -15.54 -5.44
N GLY A 157 16.45 -15.71 -6.18
CA GLY A 157 16.25 -16.79 -7.15
C GLY A 157 16.90 -16.55 -8.51
N ILE A 158 17.14 -15.30 -8.91
CA ILE A 158 17.81 -14.97 -10.18
C ILE A 158 19.34 -15.02 -9.98
N PRO A 159 20.07 -15.90 -10.68
CA PRO A 159 21.54 -15.86 -10.73
C PRO A 159 22.04 -14.73 -11.65
N PHE A 160 21.64 -13.47 -11.41
CA PHE A 160 21.87 -12.35 -12.34
C PHE A 160 23.35 -11.94 -12.45
N LEU A 161 24.12 -12.11 -11.38
CA LEU A 161 25.54 -11.70 -11.34
C LEU A 161 26.54 -12.85 -11.53
N ALA A 162 26.08 -14.10 -11.63
CA ALA A 162 26.96 -15.23 -11.96
C ALA A 162 27.26 -15.28 -13.47
N ALA A 163 26.33 -14.82 -14.31
CA ALA A 163 26.46 -14.87 -15.77
C ALA A 163 27.35 -13.75 -16.35
N VAL A 164 27.35 -12.55 -15.74
CA VAL A 164 28.16 -11.41 -16.23
C VAL A 164 29.65 -11.57 -15.89
N ARG A 165 30.01 -12.46 -14.95
CA ARG A 165 31.40 -12.76 -14.57
C ARG A 165 31.83 -14.20 -14.95
N GLN A 166 31.18 -14.80 -15.94
CA GLN A 166 31.46 -16.16 -16.42
C GLN A 166 32.29 -16.19 -17.71
N SER A 167 33.10 -15.16 -17.98
CA SER A 167 34.19 -15.28 -18.96
C SER A 167 35.41 -16.02 -18.41
N ASP A 168 35.46 -16.33 -17.11
CA ASP A 168 36.55 -17.13 -16.52
C ASP A 168 36.04 -18.51 -16.07
N PRO A 169 36.52 -19.61 -16.69
CA PRO A 169 36.22 -20.94 -16.22
C PRO A 169 37.15 -21.24 -15.05
N VAL A 170 36.62 -21.34 -13.83
CA VAL A 170 37.09 -22.26 -12.77
C VAL A 170 36.42 -21.94 -11.42
N SER A 171 35.92 -23.02 -10.79
CA SER A 171 35.63 -23.20 -9.37
C SER A 171 34.33 -22.64 -8.78
N GLY A 172 33.76 -23.43 -7.86
CA GLY A 172 32.41 -23.30 -7.31
C GLY A 172 32.12 -21.99 -6.58
N PHE A 173 30.83 -21.75 -6.37
CA PHE A 173 30.27 -20.56 -5.71
C PHE A 173 31.06 -20.18 -4.45
N SER A 174 31.91 -19.17 -4.57
CA SER A 174 32.67 -18.61 -3.44
C SER A 174 31.75 -17.83 -2.50
N THR A 175 32.09 -17.74 -1.22
CA THR A 175 31.33 -16.98 -0.20
C THR A 175 31.07 -15.52 -0.62
N GLN A 176 31.99 -14.94 -1.39
CA GLN A 176 31.87 -13.58 -1.92
C GLN A 176 30.71 -13.46 -2.92
N SER A 177 30.53 -14.43 -3.81
CA SER A 177 29.40 -14.45 -4.77
C SER A 177 28.04 -14.54 -4.08
N GLN A 178 27.96 -15.26 -2.96
CA GLN A 178 26.74 -15.37 -2.15
C GLN A 178 26.42 -14.02 -1.49
N LEU A 179 27.39 -13.36 -0.88
CA LEU A 179 27.19 -12.05 -0.25
C LEU A 179 26.72 -10.98 -1.26
N THR A 180 27.24 -10.98 -2.49
CA THR A 180 26.85 -10.03 -3.53
C THR A 180 25.41 -10.25 -4.03
N GLN A 181 24.98 -11.50 -4.17
CA GLN A 181 23.59 -11.80 -4.52
C GLN A 181 22.62 -11.37 -3.41
N LEU A 182 23.03 -11.53 -2.14
CA LEU A 182 22.22 -11.11 -1.00
C LEU A 182 22.08 -9.60 -0.88
N SER A 183 23.18 -8.87 -1.07
CA SER A 183 23.14 -7.40 -1.04
C SER A 183 22.26 -6.86 -2.16
N LEU A 184 22.38 -7.41 -3.38
CA LEU A 184 21.52 -7.02 -4.50
C LEU A 184 20.04 -7.32 -4.25
N ALA A 185 19.73 -8.48 -3.66
CA ALA A 185 18.34 -8.84 -3.39
C ALA A 185 17.68 -7.92 -2.36
N LEU A 186 18.42 -7.58 -1.30
CA LEU A 186 17.94 -6.66 -0.26
C LEU A 186 17.81 -5.23 -0.79
N THR A 187 18.76 -4.75 -1.61
CA THR A 187 18.66 -3.40 -2.19
C THR A 187 17.50 -3.30 -3.18
N THR A 188 17.27 -4.32 -4.01
CA THR A 188 16.14 -4.32 -4.97
C THR A 188 14.81 -4.30 -4.22
N ALA A 189 14.66 -5.12 -3.18
CA ALA A 189 13.46 -5.12 -2.33
C ALA A 189 13.27 -3.77 -1.62
N ALA A 190 14.34 -3.15 -1.15
CA ALA A 190 14.30 -1.82 -0.54
C ALA A 190 13.84 -0.75 -1.54
N VAL A 191 14.37 -0.72 -2.76
CA VAL A 191 14.00 0.27 -3.79
C VAL A 191 12.52 0.17 -4.16
N VAL A 192 11.99 -1.04 -4.31
CA VAL A 192 10.57 -1.24 -4.63
C VAL A 192 9.66 -0.85 -3.45
N ALA A 193 10.11 -1.04 -2.20
CA ALA A 193 9.38 -0.58 -1.01
C ALA A 193 9.16 0.95 -1.00
N PHE A 194 10.02 1.70 -1.70
CA PHE A 194 9.96 3.16 -1.82
C PHE A 194 9.13 3.67 -3.00
N ILE A 195 8.35 2.82 -3.68
CA ILE A 195 7.38 3.25 -4.70
C ILE A 195 5.99 3.27 -4.05
N PRO A 196 5.56 4.35 -3.38
CA PRO A 196 4.22 4.44 -2.87
C PRO A 196 3.24 4.49 -4.03
N ARG A 197 2.23 3.62 -3.99
CA ARG A 197 0.98 3.80 -4.72
C ARG A 197 -0.17 3.57 -3.75
N PHE A 198 -0.20 4.44 -2.75
CA PHE A 198 -1.32 4.91 -1.95
C PHE A 198 -0.77 5.85 -0.88
#